data_AF-A0A8C6CRM7-F1
#
_entry.id   AF-A0A8C6CRM7-F1
#
_cell.length_a   1.000
_cell.length_b   1.000
_cell.length_c   1.000
_cell.angle_alpha   90.00
_cell.angle_beta   90.00
_cell.angle_gamma   90.00
#
_symmetry.space_group_name_H-M   'P 1'
#
loop_
_entity.id
_entity.type
_entity.pdbx_description
1 polymer ?
#
loop_
_entity_poly.entity_id
_entity_poly.type
_entity_poly.pdbx_seq_one_letter_code
_entity_poly.pdbx_strand_id
1 'polypeptide(L)'
;MTRAGALLLLCAALLLIAECDDICPALRDTVDLFISGSHDAYIEQVEKYNQNSDVLETADTLKSCVDEKLTAEDKQDDALSALNKIYSSSLC
;
A
#
# COMPACT_ATOMS: atom_id res chain seq x y z
N MET A 1 3.86 -12.64 41.39
CA MET A 1 3.51 -12.94 39.98
C MET A 1 4.05 -14.31 39.64
N THR A 2 3.21 -15.23 39.14
CA THR A 2 3.67 -16.57 38.74
C THR A 2 4.45 -16.49 37.44
N ARG A 3 5.39 -17.43 37.20
CA ARG A 3 6.18 -17.51 35.96
C ARG A 3 5.28 -17.54 34.71
N ALA A 4 4.11 -18.16 34.82
CA ALA A 4 3.07 -18.17 33.79
C ALA A 4 2.43 -16.79 33.56
N GLY A 5 2.18 -16.02 34.63
CA GLY A 5 1.67 -14.66 34.52
C GLY A 5 2.66 -13.70 33.85
N ALA A 6 3.95 -13.84 34.14
CA ALA A 6 4.99 -13.06 33.45
C ALA A 6 5.08 -13.38 31.96
N LEU A 7 4.94 -14.66 31.57
CA LEU A 7 4.93 -15.09 30.17
C LEU A 7 3.70 -14.59 29.41
N LEU A 8 2.52 -14.61 30.04
CA LEU A 8 1.28 -14.06 29.47
C LEU A 8 1.37 -12.55 29.26
N LEU A 9 1.94 -11.82 30.22
CA LEU A 9 2.17 -10.37 30.09
C LEU A 9 3.22 -10.06 29.02
N LEU A 10 4.26 -10.89 28.87
CA LEU A 10 5.24 -10.78 27.77
C LEU A 10 4.60 -11.05 26.40
N CYS A 11 3.72 -12.06 26.27
CA CYS A 11 2.97 -12.30 25.04
C CYS A 11 2.01 -11.14 24.72
N ALA A 12 1.31 -10.61 25.72
CA ALA A 12 0.45 -9.45 25.54
C ALA A 12 1.25 -8.19 25.16
N ALA A 13 2.43 -8.00 25.76
CA ALA A 13 3.34 -6.92 25.39
C ALA A 13 3.88 -7.11 23.97
N LEU A 14 4.27 -8.32 23.55
CA LEU A 14 4.68 -8.61 22.17
C LEU A 14 3.55 -8.40 21.15
N LEU A 15 2.30 -8.67 21.53
CA LEU A 15 1.12 -8.36 20.71
C LEU A 15 0.80 -6.85 20.67
N LEU A 16 1.16 -6.10 21.71
CA LEU A 16 1.06 -4.63 21.74
C LEU A 16 2.25 -3.94 21.05
N ILE A 17 3.38 -4.64 20.91
CA ILE A 17 4.55 -4.28 20.08
C ILE A 17 4.38 -4.83 18.65
N ALA A 18 3.22 -5.44 18.32
CA ALA A 18 2.80 -5.56 16.93
C ALA A 18 2.39 -4.15 16.49
N GLU A 19 3.42 -3.40 16.13
CA GLU A 19 3.38 -2.11 15.51
C GLU A 19 2.24 -2.04 14.48
N CYS A 20 1.51 -0.92 14.50
CA CYS A 20 0.73 -0.48 13.35
C CYS A 20 1.66 0.00 12.19
N ASP A 21 2.95 -0.34 12.18
CA ASP A 21 4.00 0.37 11.43
C ASP A 21 4.12 0.02 9.94
N ASP A 22 3.17 -0.72 9.36
CA ASP A 22 3.20 -0.97 7.93
C ASP A 22 1.83 -0.71 7.30
N ILE A 23 1.80 0.24 6.36
CA ILE A 23 0.68 0.38 5.43
C ILE A 23 0.26 -1.01 4.91
N CYS A 24 -1.05 -1.28 4.87
CA CYS A 24 -1.56 -2.58 4.43
C CYS A 24 -0.88 -3.01 3.12
N PRO A 25 -0.22 -4.20 3.05
CA PRO A 25 0.52 -4.60 1.87
C PRO A 25 -0.32 -4.57 0.59
N ALA A 26 -1.59 -4.96 0.67
CA ALA A 26 -2.52 -4.87 -0.44
C ALA A 26 -2.72 -3.44 -0.96
N LEU A 27 -2.75 -2.45 -0.07
CA LEU A 27 -2.85 -1.04 -0.44
C LEU A 27 -1.55 -0.54 -1.06
N ARG A 28 -0.40 -0.88 -0.46
CA ARG A 28 0.92 -0.55 -0.99
C ARG A 28 1.10 -1.11 -2.40
N ASP A 29 0.84 -2.40 -2.61
CA ASP A 29 0.96 -3.05 -3.91
C ASP A 29 0.05 -2.40 -4.96
N THR A 30 -1.16 -1.99 -4.55
CA THR A 30 -2.10 -1.31 -5.46
C THR A 30 -1.60 0.08 -5.86
N VAL A 31 -1.02 0.84 -4.92
CA VAL A 31 -0.42 2.16 -5.20
C VAL A 31 0.84 2.02 -6.05
N ASP A 32 1.71 1.05 -5.76
CA ASP A 32 2.92 0.79 -6.54
C ASP A 32 2.59 0.43 -8.00
N LEU A 33 1.56 -0.39 -8.20
CA LEU A 33 1.04 -0.72 -9.54
C LEU A 33 0.41 0.49 -10.24
N PHE A 34 -0.30 1.34 -9.50
CA PHE A 34 -0.87 2.58 -10.05
C PHE A 34 0.23 3.50 -10.60
N ILE A 35 1.30 3.71 -9.84
CA ILE A 35 2.40 4.60 -10.23
C ILE A 35 3.30 3.99 -11.30
N SER A 36 3.71 2.73 -11.13
CA SER A 36 4.83 2.15 -11.89
C SER A 36 4.53 0.83 -12.59
N GLY A 37 3.42 0.18 -12.25
CA GLY A 37 2.95 -1.04 -12.92
C GLY A 37 2.43 -0.77 -14.32
N SER A 38 2.25 -1.85 -15.10
CA SER A 38 1.52 -1.77 -16.36
C SER A 38 0.05 -1.43 -16.09
N HIS A 39 -0.60 -0.81 -17.08
CA HIS A 39 -2.02 -0.51 -17.06
C HIS A 39 -2.86 -1.74 -16.68
N ASP A 40 -2.69 -2.85 -17.43
CA ASP A 40 -3.44 -4.08 -17.21
C ASP A 40 -3.22 -4.67 -15.80
N ALA A 41 -1.99 -4.68 -15.30
CA ALA A 41 -1.69 -5.22 -13.98
C ALA A 41 -2.35 -4.41 -12.86
N TYR A 42 -2.44 -3.09 -13.02
CA TYR A 42 -3.19 -2.24 -12.08
C TYR A 42 -4.69 -2.52 -12.14
N ILE A 43 -5.28 -2.63 -13.34
CA ILE A 43 -6.72 -2.92 -13.49
C ILE A 43 -7.08 -4.29 -12.92
N GLU A 44 -6.30 -5.33 -13.25
CA GLU A 44 -6.46 -6.68 -12.68
C GLU A 44 -6.35 -6.66 -11.15
N GLN A 45 -5.49 -5.79 -10.59
CA GLN A 45 -5.38 -5.64 -9.13
C GLN A 45 -6.63 -4.99 -8.53
N VAL A 46 -7.17 -3.94 -9.13
CA VAL A 46 -8.39 -3.27 -8.65
C VAL A 46 -9.60 -4.22 -8.72
N GLU A 47 -9.71 -4.98 -9.81
CA GLU A 47 -10.83 -5.92 -10.05
C GLU A 47 -10.92 -7.01 -8.98
N LYS A 48 -9.79 -7.42 -8.37
CA LYS A 48 -9.78 -8.37 -7.24
C LYS A 48 -10.57 -7.87 -6.03
N TYR A 49 -10.65 -6.57 -5.83
CA TYR A 49 -11.31 -5.96 -4.67
C TYR A 49 -12.69 -5.39 -5.00
N ASN A 50 -12.90 -4.94 -6.24
CA ASN A 50 -14.16 -4.36 -6.64
C ASN A 50 -14.45 -4.58 -8.13
N GLN A 51 -15.53 -5.31 -8.42
CA GLN A 51 -15.99 -5.62 -9.78
C GLN A 51 -17.07 -4.65 -10.28
N ASN A 52 -17.35 -3.57 -9.55
CA ASN A 52 -18.28 -2.54 -10.01
C ASN A 52 -17.69 -1.85 -11.26
N SER A 53 -18.47 -1.81 -12.35
CA SER A 53 -18.05 -1.25 -13.64
C SER A 53 -17.58 0.20 -13.54
N ASP A 54 -18.26 1.03 -12.74
CA ASP A 54 -17.97 2.46 -12.63
C ASP A 54 -16.63 2.67 -11.89
N VAL A 55 -16.30 1.78 -10.95
CA VAL A 55 -15.01 1.77 -10.25
C VAL A 55 -13.89 1.37 -11.20
N LEU A 56 -14.11 0.35 -12.03
CA LEU A 56 -13.13 -0.08 -13.03
C LEU A 56 -12.91 0.97 -14.13
N GLU A 57 -13.97 1.62 -14.61
CA GLU A 57 -13.87 2.73 -15.58
C GLU A 57 -13.10 3.92 -15.00
N THR A 58 -13.36 4.24 -13.72
CA THR A 58 -12.62 5.29 -13.01
C THR A 58 -11.14 4.92 -12.87
N ALA A 59 -10.84 3.68 -12.48
CA ALA A 59 -9.47 3.20 -12.35
C ALA A 59 -8.72 3.24 -13.70
N ASP A 60 -9.36 2.80 -14.78
CA ASP A 60 -8.83 2.86 -16.15
C ASP A 60 -8.52 4.29 -16.58
N THR A 61 -9.44 5.22 -16.34
CA THR A 61 -9.28 6.63 -16.67
C THR A 61 -8.11 7.27 -15.91
N LEU A 62 -8.02 7.02 -14.60
CA LEU A 62 -6.95 7.59 -13.77
C LEU A 62 -5.59 6.98 -14.10
N LYS A 63 -5.53 5.67 -14.35
CA LYS A 63 -4.28 4.99 -14.73
C LYS A 63 -3.77 5.48 -16.07
N SER A 64 -4.65 5.60 -17.07
CA SER A 64 -4.31 6.19 -18.38
C SER A 64 -3.71 7.58 -18.22
N CYS A 65 -4.31 8.43 -17.37
CA CYS A 65 -3.83 9.78 -17.12
C CYS A 65 -2.43 9.78 -16.49
N VAL A 66 -2.21 8.99 -15.44
CA VAL A 66 -0.91 8.88 -14.79
C VAL A 66 0.16 8.33 -15.74
N ASP A 67 -0.19 7.35 -16.57
CA ASP A 67 0.74 6.78 -17.53
C ASP A 67 1.11 7.72 -18.67
N GLU A 68 0.19 8.58 -19.11
CA GLU A 68 0.46 9.61 -20.11
C GLU A 68 1.25 10.80 -19.55
N LYS A 69 0.97 11.21 -18.30
CA LYS A 69 1.49 12.47 -17.74
C LYS A 69 2.80 12.32 -16.98
N LEU A 70 2.99 11.23 -16.23
CA LEU A 70 4.19 11.05 -15.42
C LEU A 70 5.29 10.40 -16.25
N THR A 71 6.43 11.08 -16.30
CA THR A 71 7.65 10.54 -16.90
C THR A 71 8.21 9.39 -16.05
N ALA A 72 9.20 8.69 -16.58
CA ALA A 72 9.88 7.64 -15.81
C ALA A 72 10.56 8.21 -14.54
N GLU A 73 11.12 9.41 -14.62
CA GLU A 73 11.72 10.14 -13.49
C GLU A 73 10.65 10.48 -12.44
N ASP A 74 9.53 11.09 -12.85
CA ASP A 74 8.42 11.41 -11.95
C ASP A 74 7.91 10.18 -11.18
N LYS A 75 7.86 9.02 -11.85
CA LYS A 75 7.39 7.76 -11.27
C LYS A 75 8.41 7.17 -10.29
N GLN A 76 9.64 6.94 -10.75
CA GLN A 76 10.64 6.16 -10.04
C GLN A 76 11.39 6.99 -8.98
N ASP A 77 11.81 8.20 -9.36
CA ASP A 77 12.71 9.00 -8.53
C ASP A 77 11.95 9.90 -7.56
N ASP A 78 10.76 10.38 -7.96
CA ASP A 78 9.96 11.30 -7.15
C ASP A 78 8.80 10.61 -6.43
N ALA A 79 7.86 10.01 -7.16
CA ALA A 79 6.62 9.49 -6.59
C ALA A 79 6.87 8.29 -5.65
N LEU A 80 7.58 7.26 -6.11
CA LEU A 80 7.89 6.09 -5.26
C LEU A 80 8.80 6.47 -4.07
N SER A 81 9.74 7.39 -4.27
CA SER A 81 10.58 7.92 -3.19
C SER A 81 9.76 8.66 -2.13
N ALA A 82 8.81 9.49 -2.54
CA ALA A 82 7.90 10.18 -1.64
C ALA A 82 6.99 9.19 -0.88
N LEU A 83 6.46 8.19 -1.57
CA LEU A 83 5.65 7.13 -0.96
C LEU A 83 6.44 6.35 0.09
N ASN A 84 7.68 5.96 -0.21
CA ASN A 84 8.55 5.29 0.77
C ASN A 84 8.76 6.14 2.04
N LYS A 85 8.95 7.47 1.89
CA LYS A 85 9.06 8.38 3.04
C LYS A 85 7.77 8.45 3.85
N ILE A 86 6.61 8.40 3.18
CA ILE A 86 5.30 8.33 3.84
C ILE A 86 5.20 7.03 4.64
N TYR A 87 5.49 5.89 4.02
CA TYR A 87 5.37 4.57 4.65
C TYR A 87 6.34 4.39 5.82
N SER A 88 7.54 4.97 5.76
CA SER A 88 8.51 4.91 6.86
C SER A 88 8.33 6.00 7.91
N SER A 89 7.32 6.87 7.77
CA SER A 89 7.08 7.97 8.71
C SER A 89 6.44 7.44 9.99
N SER A 90 6.85 7.96 11.16
CA SER A 90 6.18 7.67 12.44
C SER A 90 4.76 8.25 12.54
N LEU A 91 4.28 8.91 11.49
CA LEU A 91 2.92 9.42 11.35
C LEU A 91 2.03 8.51 10.48
N CYS A 92 2.62 7.54 9.77
CA CYS A 92 1.89 6.47 9.11
C CYS A 92 1.60 5.37 10.13
#